data_AF-A0A939CZR8-F1
#
_entry.id   AF-A0A939CZR8-F1
#
_cell.length_a   1.000
_cell.length_b   1.000
_cell.length_c   1.000
_cell.angle_alpha   90.00
_cell.angle_beta   90.00
_cell.angle_gamma   90.00
#
_symmetry.space_group_name_H-M   'P 1'
#
loop_
_entity.id
_entity.type
_entity.pdbx_description
1 polymer ?
#
loop_
_entity_poly.entity_id
_entity_poly.type
_entity_poly.pdbx_seq_one_letter_code
_entity_poly.pdbx_strand_id
1 'polypeptide(L)'
;MSKILTVTFDGSVLRPDIPPDLEPNKRYVITIVTEEINSSQIKVADAWDVLEDLTGTVDAPEDWASQHDHYLYGIPKRQPEINT
;
A
#
# COMPACT_ATOMS: atom_id res chain seq x y z
N MET A 1 1.99 2.70 38.70
CA MET A 1 3.31 2.69 38.04
C MET A 1 3.21 1.75 36.85
N SER A 2 3.09 2.27 35.63
CA SER A 2 3.24 1.49 34.40
C SER A 2 4.73 1.42 34.06
N LYS A 3 5.23 0.24 33.73
CA LYS A 3 6.58 0.06 33.15
C LYS A 3 6.39 -0.46 31.73
N ILE A 4 7.14 0.10 30.80
CA ILE A 4 7.19 -0.39 29.42
C ILE A 4 8.30 -1.44 29.36
N LEU A 5 7.98 -2.60 28.80
CA LEU A 5 8.91 -3.72 28.64
C LEU A 5 9.05 -4.01 27.15
N THR A 6 10.27 -3.88 26.64
CA THR A 6 10.59 -4.29 25.27
C THR A 6 10.67 -5.81 25.22
N VAL A 7 9.91 -6.40 24.31
CA VAL A 7 9.81 -7.85 24.13
C VAL A 7 9.94 -8.20 22.66
N THR A 8 10.63 -9.29 22.38
CA THR A 8 10.74 -9.89 21.04
C THR A 8 9.82 -11.10 20.95
N PHE A 9 9.06 -11.21 19.85
CA PHE A 9 8.22 -12.37 19.59
C PHE A 9 8.99 -13.41 18.75
N ASP A 10 9.25 -14.59 19.31
CA ASP A 10 10.00 -15.67 18.64
C ASP A 10 9.12 -16.58 17.74
N GLY A 11 7.85 -16.19 17.53
CA GLY A 11 6.85 -16.97 16.81
C GLY A 11 5.95 -17.81 17.73
N SER A 12 6.25 -17.92 19.02
CA SER A 12 5.39 -18.63 19.98
C SER A 12 5.28 -17.92 21.33
N VAL A 13 6.34 -17.27 21.79
CA VAL A 13 6.44 -16.64 23.11
C VAL A 13 7.02 -15.22 22.98
N LEU A 14 6.51 -14.30 23.80
CA LEU A 14 7.11 -12.98 23.99
C LEU A 14 8.26 -13.08 24.98
N ARG A 15 9.48 -12.85 24.50
CA ARG A 15 10.69 -12.87 25.32
C ARG A 15 11.14 -11.45 25.61
N PRO A 16 11.20 -11.02 26.88
CA PRO A 16 11.75 -9.73 27.21
C PRO A 16 13.25 -9.69 27.01
N ASP A 17 13.74 -8.60 26.43
CA ASP A 17 15.18 -8.41 26.19
C ASP A 17 15.94 -8.27 27.51
N ILE A 18 15.28 -7.64 28.50
CA ILE A 18 15.78 -7.46 29.86
C ILE A 18 14.85 -8.22 30.80
N PRO A 19 15.38 -9.07 31.70
CA PRO A 19 14.57 -9.77 32.69
C PRO A 19 13.68 -8.80 33.46
N PRO A 20 12.35 -8.95 33.38
CA PRO A 20 11.45 -8.02 34.00
C PRO A 20 11.45 -8.26 35.50
N ASP A 21 11.58 -7.18 36.26
CA ASP A 21 11.50 -7.18 37.72
C ASP A 21 10.01 -7.30 38.15
N LEU A 22 9.49 -8.52 38.08
CA LEU A 22 8.11 -8.89 38.39
C LEU A 22 8.09 -9.93 39.52
N GLU A 23 7.04 -9.87 40.33
CA GLU A 23 6.86 -10.78 41.44
C GLU A 23 6.31 -12.14 40.93
N PRO A 24 6.88 -13.27 41.40
CA PRO A 24 6.33 -14.59 41.12
C PRO A 24 4.86 -14.71 41.58
N ASN A 25 4.07 -15.51 40.86
CA ASN A 25 2.65 -15.80 41.17
C ASN A 25 1.69 -14.61 41.10
N LYS A 26 2.03 -13.57 40.31
CA LYS A 26 1.17 -12.42 40.08
C LYS A 26 0.72 -12.36 38.61
N ARG A 27 -0.54 -11.99 38.38
CA ARG A 27 -1.09 -11.81 37.03
C ARG A 27 -0.84 -10.38 36.57
N TYR A 28 -0.26 -10.25 35.38
CA TYR A 28 -0.03 -8.97 34.72
C TYR A 28 -0.81 -8.92 33.40
N VAL A 29 -1.26 -7.72 33.01
CA VAL A 29 -1.89 -7.46 31.71
C VAL A 29 -0.89 -6.64 30.90
N ILE A 30 -0.59 -7.08 29.68
CA ILE A 30 0.31 -6.37 28.77
C ILE A 30 -0.49 -5.77 27.62
N THR A 31 -0.11 -4.57 27.20
CA THR A 31 -0.61 -3.95 25.97
C THR A 31 0.45 -4.16 24.91
N ILE A 32 0.08 -4.84 23.81
CA ILE A 32 0.97 -5.02 22.67
C ILE A 32 0.89 -3.74 21.84
N VAL A 33 1.97 -2.97 21.84
CA VAL A 33 2.16 -1.83 20.95
C VAL A 33 3.25 -2.24 19.98
N THR A 34 2.89 -2.47 18.72
CA THR A 34 3.90 -2.64 17.68
C THR A 34 4.39 -1.24 17.35
N GLU A 35 5.69 -0.98 17.47
CA GLU A 35 6.27 0.14 16.75
C GLU A 35 6.06 -0.19 15.27
N GLU A 36 5.01 0.38 14.66
CA GLU A 36 4.97 0.51 13.23
C GLU A 36 6.22 1.31 12.89
N ILE A 37 7.29 0.62 12.50
CA ILE A 37 8.44 1.25 11.84
C ILE A 37 7.82 1.92 10.64
N ASN A 38 7.46 3.22 10.77
CA ASN A 38 6.73 4.05 9.82
C ASN A 38 6.58 3.38 8.45
N SER A 39 5.65 2.42 8.35
CA SER A 39 5.38 1.70 7.10
C SER A 39 4.62 2.61 6.14
N SER A 40 4.30 3.82 6.58
CA SER A 40 4.00 5.00 5.78
C SER A 40 5.13 5.41 4.82
N GLN A 41 6.34 4.83 4.88
CA GLN A 41 7.42 5.10 3.92
C GLN A 41 8.03 3.88 3.23
N ILE A 42 7.56 2.66 3.51
CA ILE A 42 7.89 1.50 2.68
C ILE A 42 6.58 0.95 2.13
N LYS A 43 6.00 1.69 1.17
CA LYS A 43 5.21 1.02 0.14
C LYS A 43 6.17 0.03 -0.52
N VAL A 44 6.09 -1.24 -0.15
CA VAL A 44 6.56 -2.31 -1.03
C VAL A 44 5.73 -2.10 -2.30
N ALA A 45 6.37 -1.59 -3.35
CA ALA A 45 5.69 -1.24 -4.59
C ALA A 45 4.84 -2.44 -5.01
N ASP A 46 3.52 -2.24 -5.00
CA ASP A 46 2.62 -3.28 -5.48
C ASP A 46 2.90 -3.51 -6.96
N ALA A 47 2.55 -4.68 -7.48
CA ALA A 47 2.73 -4.97 -8.91
C ALA A 47 2.12 -3.86 -9.79
N TRP A 48 1.04 -3.23 -9.31
CA TRP A 48 0.41 -2.08 -9.95
C TRP A 48 1.26 -0.81 -9.93
N ASP A 49 1.97 -0.51 -8.85
CA ASP A 49 2.87 0.65 -8.77
C ASP A 49 4.06 0.49 -9.74
N VAL A 50 4.60 -0.72 -9.88
CA VAL A 50 5.69 -1.03 -10.83
C VAL A 50 5.21 -0.92 -12.27
N LEU A 51 3.99 -1.39 -12.55
CA LEU A 51 3.41 -1.28 -13.89
C LEU A 51 3.17 0.18 -14.25
N GLU A 52 2.61 0.99 -13.34
CA GLU A 52 2.38 2.42 -13.56
C GLU A 52 3.68 3.17 -13.90
N ASP A 53 4.74 2.95 -13.13
CA ASP A 53 6.06 3.56 -13.35
C ASP A 53 6.68 3.17 -14.70
N LEU A 54 6.50 1.91 -15.12
CA LEU A 54 7.04 1.42 -16.38
C LEU A 54 6.20 1.83 -17.61
N THR A 55 4.87 1.89 -17.47
CA THR A 55 3.99 2.10 -18.62
C THR A 55 3.92 3.55 -19.08
N GLY A 56 4.27 4.49 -18.20
CA GLY A 56 4.10 5.93 -18.46
C GLY A 56 2.65 6.31 -18.78
N THR A 57 2.36 7.60 -18.78
CA THR A 57 1.04 8.09 -19.21
C THR A 57 1.15 8.61 -20.64
N VAL A 58 0.31 8.09 -21.53
CA VAL A 58 0.12 8.67 -22.87
C VAL A 58 -0.99 9.70 -22.77
N ASP A 59 -0.68 10.95 -23.11
CA ASP A 59 -1.69 12.00 -23.25
C ASP A 59 -2.63 11.63 -24.40
N ALA A 60 -3.85 11.26 -24.05
CA ALA A 60 -4.86 10.76 -24.95
C ALA A 60 -5.88 11.85 -25.28
N PRO A 61 -6.23 12.05 -26.56
CA PRO A 61 -7.39 12.85 -26.93
C PRO A 61 -8.68 12.30 -26.30
N GLU A 62 -9.59 13.18 -25.85
CA GLU A 62 -10.87 12.77 -25.25
C GLU A 62 -11.73 11.90 -26.18
N ASP A 63 -11.53 12.04 -27.49
CA ASP A 63 -12.26 11.30 -28.52
C ASP A 63 -11.58 9.98 -28.93
N TRP A 64 -10.53 9.51 -28.23
CA TRP A 64 -9.72 8.36 -28.67
C TRP A 64 -10.56 7.09 -28.88
N ALA A 65 -11.44 6.76 -27.93
CA ALA A 65 -12.32 5.60 -28.04
C ALA A 65 -13.32 5.76 -29.21
N SER A 66 -13.89 6.95 -29.36
CA SER A 66 -14.86 7.28 -30.41
C SER A 66 -14.25 7.49 -31.79
N GLN A 67 -12.93 7.68 -31.88
CA GLN A 67 -12.20 7.91 -33.13
C GLN A 67 -11.04 6.93 -33.27
N HIS A 68 -11.15 5.75 -32.66
CA HIS A 68 -10.07 4.78 -32.61
C HIS A 68 -9.53 4.41 -34.00
N ASP A 69 -10.40 4.35 -35.01
CA ASP A 69 -9.97 4.09 -36.39
C ASP A 69 -9.07 5.20 -36.96
N HIS A 70 -9.33 6.47 -36.61
CA HIS A 70 -8.48 7.61 -36.99
C HIS A 70 -7.09 7.48 -36.36
N TYR A 71 -7.02 7.12 -35.09
CA TYR A 71 -5.76 7.04 -34.35
C TYR A 71 -4.95 5.76 -34.64
N LEU A 72 -5.60 4.63 -34.91
CA LEU A 72 -4.92 3.39 -35.28
C LEU A 72 -4.57 3.29 -36.76
N TYR A 73 -5.44 3.79 -37.64
CA TYR A 73 -5.35 3.54 -39.09
C TYR A 73 -5.24 4.80 -39.94
N GLY A 74 -5.30 6.00 -39.34
CA GLY A 74 -5.17 7.27 -40.05
C GLY A 74 -6.38 7.66 -40.89
N ILE A 75 -7.54 7.03 -40.71
CA ILE A 75 -8.76 7.40 -41.47
C ILE A 75 -9.31 8.75 -40.98
N PRO A 76 -10.06 9.53 -41.80
CA PRO A 76 -10.67 10.77 -41.34
C PRO A 76 -11.60 10.58 -40.13
N LYS A 77 -11.64 11.56 -39.21
CA LYS A 77 -12.51 11.52 -38.02
C LYS A 77 -13.98 11.44 -38.41
N ARG A 78 -14.74 10.61 -37.69
CA ARG A 78 -16.21 10.53 -37.75
C ARG A 78 -16.81 11.88 -37.38
N GLN A 79 -17.75 12.35 -38.19
CA GLN A 79 -18.50 13.56 -37.87
C GLN A 79 -19.42 13.28 -36.67
N PRO A 80 -19.58 14.24 -35.74
CA PRO A 80 -20.54 14.10 -34.66
C PRO A 80 -21.93 13.87 -35.24
N GLU A 81 -22.62 12.82 -34.78
CA GLU A 81 -23.97 12.49 -35.21
C GLU A 81 -24.91 13.62 -34.75
N ILE A 82 -25.29 14.48 -35.69
CA ILE A 82 -26.31 15.51 -35.47
C ILE A 82 -27.66 14.82 -35.59
N ASN A 83 -28.19 14.34 -34.46
CA ASN A 83 -29.56 13.84 -34.39
C ASN A 83 -30.52 15.03 -34.65
N THR A 84 -31.12 15.06 -35.84
CA THR A 84 -32.21 15.98 -36.21
C THR A 84 -33.54 15.25 -36.09
#